data_AF-A0AA35VW12-F1
#
_entry.id   AF-A0AA35VW12-F1
#
_cell.length_a   1.000
_cell.length_b   1.000
_cell.length_c   1.000
_cell.angle_alpha   90.00
_cell.angle_beta   90.00
_cell.angle_gamma   90.00
#
_symmetry.space_group_name_H-M   'P 1'
#
loop_
_entity.id
_entity.type
_entity.pdbx_description
1 polymer ?
#
loop_
_entity_poly.entity_id
_entity_poly.type
_entity_poly.pdbx_seq_one_letter_code
_entity_poly.pdbx_strand_id
1 'polypeptide(L)'
;MGSYLGVVASTNPPKFIHLCYKPPSGSIKTKLALVGKGLTFDRPGCLIELMKFDMGGSAAILCAAKALACENMISGTGMKPGDILKTLNEKTIVVNNTDVEGGLTLADALVYACNQGVDKEVVVASEVAGEKLWRLPMKKSYWESMKPGVADMVNTGGRQGGSITAALFLKQLSCFLQII
;
A
#
# COMPACT_ATOMS: atom_id res chain seq x y z
N MET A 1 -3.94 -8.87 9.11
CA MET A 1 -4.23 -7.81 8.12
C MET A 1 -5.15 -6.76 8.75
N GLY A 2 -4.73 -6.13 9.85
CA GLY A 2 -5.58 -5.17 10.56
C GLY A 2 -5.54 -3.77 9.94
N SER A 3 -4.45 -3.38 9.27
CA SER A 3 -4.39 -2.09 8.57
C SER A 3 -5.22 -2.12 7.29
N TYR A 4 -5.17 -3.22 6.53
CA TYR A 4 -6.01 -3.46 5.36
C TYR A 4 -7.50 -3.48 5.72
N LEU A 5 -7.90 -4.22 6.76
CA LEU A 5 -9.31 -4.28 7.18
C LEU A 5 -9.82 -2.97 7.78
N GLY A 6 -8.97 -2.19 8.46
CA GLY A 6 -9.35 -0.89 9.01
C GLY A 6 -9.78 0.13 7.94
N VAL A 7 -9.16 0.08 6.76
CA VAL A 7 -9.54 0.92 5.61
C VAL A 7 -10.93 0.59 5.06
N VAL A 8 -11.44 -0.62 5.29
CA VAL A 8 -12.65 -1.09 4.61
C VAL A 8 -13.90 -0.65 5.36
N ALA A 9 -14.66 0.24 4.72
CA ALA A 9 -15.94 0.72 5.20
C ALA A 9 -17.05 0.68 4.14
N SER A 10 -16.84 -0.03 3.03
CA SER A 10 -17.88 -0.30 2.02
C SER A 10 -18.81 -1.46 2.40
N THR A 11 -20.02 -1.44 1.83
CA THR A 11 -20.92 -2.61 1.78
C THR A 11 -20.40 -3.71 0.85
N ASN A 12 -19.51 -3.37 -0.08
CA ASN A 12 -18.81 -4.35 -0.92
C ASN A 12 -17.70 -5.04 -0.12
N PRO A 13 -17.69 -6.39 -0.02
CA PRO A 13 -16.73 -7.11 0.79
C PRO A 13 -15.32 -7.04 0.19
N PRO A 14 -14.27 -6.78 1.00
CA PRO A 14 -12.92 -6.57 0.51
C PRO A 14 -12.30 -7.88 -0.02
N LYS A 15 -11.45 -7.78 -1.05
CA LYS A 15 -10.87 -8.91 -1.79
C LYS A 15 -9.35 -8.83 -1.88
N PHE A 16 -8.65 -9.51 -0.96
CA PHE A 16 -7.21 -9.70 -1.10
C PHE A 16 -6.93 -10.72 -2.20
N ILE A 17 -6.32 -10.29 -3.31
CA ILE A 17 -6.09 -11.10 -4.50
C ILE A 17 -4.61 -11.46 -4.60
N HIS A 18 -4.32 -12.76 -4.55
CA HIS A 18 -2.98 -13.31 -4.72
C HIS A 18 -2.94 -14.16 -5.99
N LEU A 19 -2.22 -13.67 -7.01
CA LEU A 19 -1.94 -14.40 -8.25
C LEU A 19 -0.48 -14.87 -8.21
N CYS A 20 -0.25 -16.16 -8.51
CA CYS A 20 1.07 -16.74 -8.55
C CYS A 20 1.35 -17.31 -9.94
N TYR A 21 2.31 -16.72 -10.65
CA TYR A 21 2.85 -17.30 -11.88
C TYR A 21 4.08 -18.14 -11.57
N LYS A 22 4.15 -19.34 -12.15
CA LYS A 22 5.35 -20.18 -12.18
C LYS A 22 5.62 -20.56 -13.64
N PRO A 23 6.86 -20.47 -14.13
CA PRO A 23 7.17 -20.88 -15.50
C PRO A 23 6.88 -22.39 -15.64
N PRO A 24 6.26 -22.84 -16.75
CA PRO A 24 5.89 -24.24 -16.94
C PRO A 24 7.11 -25.15 -17.14
N SER A 25 8.28 -24.59 -17.46
CA SER A 25 9.56 -25.30 -17.54
C SER A 25 10.73 -24.38 -17.15
N GLY A 26 11.82 -24.99 -16.68
CA GLY A 26 13.03 -24.29 -16.24
C GLY A 26 13.08 -23.97 -14.74
N SER A 27 14.30 -23.71 -14.24
CA SER A 27 14.55 -23.37 -12.84
C SER A 27 14.19 -21.92 -12.54
N ILE A 28 13.44 -21.68 -11.45
CA ILE A 28 13.16 -20.32 -10.96
C ILE A 28 14.47 -19.66 -10.52
N LYS A 29 14.89 -18.60 -11.21
CA LYS A 29 16.11 -17.84 -10.88
C LYS A 29 15.91 -16.77 -9.80
N THR A 30 14.69 -16.24 -9.70
CA THR A 30 14.32 -15.18 -8.75
C THR A 30 12.80 -15.19 -8.60
N LYS A 31 12.30 -15.09 -7.36
CA LYS A 31 10.89 -14.86 -7.03
C LYS A 31 10.65 -13.36 -6.87
N LEU A 32 9.68 -12.84 -7.58
CA LEU A 32 9.31 -11.42 -7.59
C LEU A 32 7.89 -11.26 -7.06
N ALA A 33 7.67 -10.37 -6.09
CA ALA A 33 6.35 -9.88 -5.73
C ALA A 33 6.06 -8.55 -6.42
N LEU A 34 4.89 -8.45 -7.05
CA LEU A 34 4.32 -7.18 -7.49
C LEU A 34 3.18 -6.82 -6.53
N VAL A 35 3.25 -5.64 -5.93
CA VAL A 35 2.22 -5.16 -4.97
C VAL A 35 1.72 -3.79 -5.43
N GLY A 36 0.40 -3.61 -5.50
CA GLY A 36 -0.22 -2.40 -6.05
C GLY A 36 -1.46 -1.99 -5.25
N LYS A 37 -1.72 -0.68 -5.21
CA LYS A 37 -2.90 -0.09 -4.56
C LYS A 37 -4.15 -0.43 -5.40
N GLY A 38 -5.17 -0.96 -4.74
CA GLY A 38 -6.35 -1.54 -5.36
C GLY A 38 -7.67 -0.98 -4.86
N LEU A 39 -7.77 0.34 -4.66
CA LEU A 39 -9.01 1.00 -4.24
C LEU A 39 -9.84 1.43 -5.46
N THR A 40 -10.89 0.67 -5.78
CA THR A 40 -11.84 0.89 -6.88
C THR A 40 -12.55 2.22 -6.78
N PHE A 41 -12.70 2.69 -5.55
CA PHE A 41 -13.14 4.02 -5.23
C PHE A 41 -12.48 4.42 -3.93
N ASP A 42 -12.01 5.66 -3.88
CA ASP A 42 -11.63 6.36 -2.68
C ASP A 42 -12.43 7.67 -2.60
N ARG A 43 -12.73 8.17 -1.40
CA ARG A 43 -13.72 9.25 -1.24
C ARG A 43 -13.16 10.45 -0.45
N PRO A 44 -12.22 11.21 -1.04
CA PRO A 44 -11.67 12.42 -0.46
C PRO A 44 -12.66 13.59 -0.52
N GLY A 45 -12.40 14.61 0.31
CA GLY A 45 -13.27 15.79 0.45
C GLY A 45 -13.41 16.65 -0.82
N CYS A 46 -12.42 16.65 -1.72
CA CYS A 46 -12.51 17.34 -3.01
C CYS A 46 -11.89 16.49 -4.14
N LEU A 47 -12.42 16.61 -5.36
CA LEU A 47 -12.06 15.83 -6.58
C LEU A 47 -12.55 14.36 -6.61
N ILE A 48 -13.71 14.09 -6.01
CA ILE A 48 -14.37 12.77 -5.95
C ILE A 48 -14.47 12.03 -7.30
N GLU A 49 -14.65 12.71 -8.43
CA GLU A 49 -14.86 12.07 -9.75
C GLU A 49 -13.64 11.33 -10.32
N LEU A 50 -12.43 11.70 -9.85
CA LEU A 50 -11.16 11.12 -10.33
C LEU A 50 -10.74 9.87 -9.55
N MET A 51 -11.37 9.59 -8.41
CA MET A 51 -10.85 8.61 -7.45
C MET A 51 -11.17 7.16 -7.79
N LYS A 52 -11.94 6.93 -8.85
CA LYS A 52 -12.01 5.64 -9.56
C LYS A 52 -10.66 5.17 -10.13
N PHE A 53 -9.69 6.07 -10.29
CA PHE A 53 -8.34 5.75 -10.80
C PHE A 53 -7.38 5.28 -9.70
N ASP A 54 -7.81 5.28 -8.44
CA ASP A 54 -6.98 4.97 -7.27
C ASP A 54 -6.71 3.45 -7.08
N MET A 55 -7.30 2.63 -7.95
CA MET A 55 -6.96 1.23 -8.20
C MET A 55 -5.90 1.05 -9.30
N GLY A 56 -5.34 2.13 -9.85
CA GLY A 56 -4.44 2.11 -11.00
C GLY A 56 -3.20 1.23 -10.81
N GLY A 57 -2.66 1.14 -9.59
CA GLY A 57 -1.53 0.26 -9.28
C GLY A 57 -1.90 -1.23 -9.40
N SER A 58 -3.03 -1.64 -8.82
CA SER A 58 -3.57 -2.98 -9.06
C SER A 58 -3.95 -3.16 -10.52
N ALA A 59 -4.56 -2.16 -11.18
CA ALA A 59 -4.90 -2.23 -12.60
C ALA A 59 -3.68 -2.54 -13.48
N ALA A 60 -2.51 -1.94 -13.21
CA ALA A 60 -1.27 -2.23 -13.93
C ALA A 60 -0.78 -3.67 -13.70
N ILE A 61 -0.74 -4.13 -12.44
CA ILE A 61 -0.36 -5.52 -12.10
C ILE A 61 -1.35 -6.52 -12.71
N LEU A 62 -2.62 -6.15 -12.82
CA LEU A 62 -3.67 -6.97 -13.42
C LEU A 62 -3.69 -6.84 -14.95
N CYS A 63 -3.17 -5.77 -15.54
CA CYS A 63 -2.85 -5.76 -16.96
C CYS A 63 -1.68 -6.72 -17.26
N ALA A 64 -0.73 -6.86 -16.33
CA ALA A 64 0.28 -7.91 -16.39
C ALA A 64 -0.25 -9.33 -16.08
N ALA A 65 -1.29 -9.49 -15.24
CA ALA A 65 -1.72 -10.80 -14.69
C ALA A 65 -3.21 -11.20 -14.89
N LYS A 66 -4.17 -10.28 -14.63
CA LYS A 66 -5.65 -10.38 -14.60
C LYS A 66 -6.24 -11.19 -13.41
N ALA A 67 -7.24 -10.70 -12.64
CA ALA A 67 -7.92 -9.38 -12.58
C ALA A 67 -8.55 -9.13 -11.17
N LEU A 68 -9.25 -7.98 -10.96
CA LEU A 68 -10.08 -7.55 -9.79
C LEU A 68 -9.45 -6.65 -8.68
N ALA A 69 -10.27 -5.87 -7.95
CA ALA A 69 -9.87 -4.85 -6.95
C ALA A 69 -10.91 -4.64 -5.77
N CYS A 70 -10.63 -3.77 -4.78
CA CYS A 70 -11.38 -3.55 -3.50
C CYS A 70 -11.89 -2.09 -3.33
N GLU A 71 -12.84 -1.76 -2.45
CA GLU A 71 -13.42 -0.39 -2.35
C GLU A 71 -13.25 0.29 -0.97
N ASN A 72 -13.04 1.62 -0.94
CA ASN A 72 -13.13 2.48 0.26
C ASN A 72 -14.39 3.39 0.19
N MET A 73 -15.15 3.47 1.29
CA MET A 73 -16.42 4.20 1.38
C MET A 73 -16.66 4.70 2.82
N ILE A 74 -17.57 5.65 3.01
CA ILE A 74 -17.95 6.13 4.36
C ILE A 74 -19.07 5.24 4.93
N SER A 75 -18.84 4.64 6.10
CA SER A 75 -19.88 3.99 6.91
C SER A 75 -19.63 4.15 8.41
N GLY A 76 -20.64 3.89 9.25
CA GLY A 76 -20.53 4.04 10.71
C GLY A 76 -19.43 3.18 11.34
N THR A 77 -19.11 2.04 10.72
CA THR A 77 -18.08 1.07 11.14
C THR A 77 -16.69 1.35 10.59
N GLY A 78 -16.50 2.39 9.77
CA GLY A 78 -15.19 2.71 9.20
C GLY A 78 -14.20 3.34 10.18
N MET A 79 -12.90 3.21 9.85
CA MET A 79 -11.81 3.83 10.59
C MET A 79 -11.99 5.35 10.74
N LYS A 80 -11.53 5.85 11.87
CA LYS A 80 -11.66 7.25 12.28
C LYS A 80 -10.26 7.83 12.54
N PRO A 81 -10.04 9.14 12.31
CA PRO A 81 -8.82 9.79 12.75
C PRO A 81 -8.63 9.61 14.27
N GLY A 82 -7.50 9.02 14.65
CA GLY A 82 -7.17 8.63 16.04
C GLY A 82 -7.13 7.11 16.28
N ASP A 83 -7.71 6.30 15.39
CA ASP A 83 -7.69 4.83 15.53
C ASP A 83 -6.26 4.25 15.45
N ILE A 84 -5.99 3.22 16.24
CA ILE A 84 -4.72 2.48 16.22
C ILE A 84 -4.94 1.13 15.53
N LEU A 85 -4.37 0.98 14.34
CA LEU A 85 -4.42 -0.26 13.56
C LEU A 85 -3.17 -1.11 13.81
N LYS A 86 -3.36 -2.44 13.84
CA LYS A 86 -2.26 -3.40 13.98
C LYS A 86 -1.99 -4.12 12.67
N THR A 87 -0.76 -4.03 12.16
CA THR A 87 -0.34 -4.67 10.90
C THR A 87 -0.14 -6.18 11.06
N LEU A 88 -0.01 -6.88 9.94
CA LEU A 88 0.34 -8.30 9.88
C LEU A 88 1.74 -8.62 10.46
N ASN A 89 2.63 -7.64 10.61
CA ASN A 89 3.93 -7.78 11.29
C ASN A 89 3.91 -7.18 12.71
N GLU A 90 2.75 -7.18 13.36
CA GLU A 90 2.51 -6.81 14.77
C GLU A 90 2.75 -5.33 15.14
N LYS A 91 3.22 -4.48 14.21
CA LYS A 91 3.41 -3.05 14.43
C LYS A 91 2.09 -2.29 14.55
N THR A 92 2.12 -1.19 15.27
CA THR A 92 0.99 -0.31 15.55
C THR A 92 1.08 1.00 14.76
N ILE A 93 0.00 1.37 14.08
CA ILE A 93 -0.11 2.59 13.28
C ILE A 93 -1.27 3.42 13.78
N VAL A 94 -1.02 4.67 14.16
CA VAL A 94 -2.08 5.67 14.38
C VAL A 94 -2.54 6.22 13.03
N VAL A 95 -3.84 6.11 12.75
CA VAL A 95 -4.49 6.74 11.59
C VAL A 95 -4.71 8.22 11.92
N ASN A 96 -3.80 9.09 11.51
CA ASN A 96 -3.95 10.54 11.70
C ASN A 96 -4.61 11.24 10.50
N ASN A 97 -4.66 10.58 9.34
CA ASN A 97 -5.48 10.98 8.20
C ASN A 97 -6.08 9.74 7.52
N THR A 98 -7.40 9.70 7.36
CA THR A 98 -8.11 8.60 6.67
C THR A 98 -8.02 8.68 5.15
N ASP A 99 -7.56 9.81 4.61
CA ASP A 99 -7.32 10.14 3.18
C ASP A 99 -5.91 9.69 2.68
N VAL A 100 -5.23 8.84 3.47
CA VAL A 100 -3.89 8.27 3.18
C VAL A 100 -3.89 6.76 3.52
N GLU A 101 -4.97 6.12 3.11
CA GLU A 101 -5.37 4.72 3.31
C GLU A 101 -4.68 3.74 2.35
N GLY A 102 -4.22 4.21 1.19
CA GLY A 102 -3.42 3.45 0.24
C GLY A 102 -2.12 2.92 0.84
N GLY A 103 -1.50 3.69 1.74
CA GLY A 103 -0.36 3.22 2.53
C GLY A 103 -0.74 2.07 3.45
N LEU A 104 -1.91 2.13 4.09
CA LEU A 104 -2.41 1.13 5.06
C LEU A 104 -2.83 -0.20 4.40
N THR A 105 -3.27 -0.17 3.14
CA THR A 105 -3.54 -1.39 2.36
C THR A 105 -2.26 -2.01 1.81
N LEU A 106 -1.33 -1.21 1.27
CA LEU A 106 -0.01 -1.67 0.82
C LEU A 106 0.84 -2.24 1.96
N ALA A 107 0.73 -1.68 3.17
CA ALA A 107 1.37 -2.14 4.39
C ALA A 107 1.22 -3.66 4.64
N ASP A 108 -0.02 -4.13 4.74
CA ASP A 108 -0.33 -5.55 4.98
C ASP A 108 0.00 -6.42 3.76
N ALA A 109 -0.11 -5.88 2.54
CA ALA A 109 0.21 -6.59 1.31
C ALA A 109 1.72 -6.85 1.14
N LEU A 110 2.57 -5.90 1.55
CA LEU A 110 4.03 -6.07 1.60
C LEU A 110 4.44 -7.12 2.63
N VAL A 111 3.89 -7.07 3.86
CA VAL A 111 4.17 -8.11 4.86
C VAL A 111 3.71 -9.49 4.37
N TYR A 112 2.58 -9.57 3.68
CA TYR A 112 2.11 -10.83 3.08
C TYR A 112 3.06 -11.35 1.99
N ALA A 113 3.59 -10.47 1.14
CA ALA A 113 4.57 -10.80 0.11
C ALA A 113 5.89 -11.30 0.71
N CYS A 114 6.41 -10.63 1.75
CA CYS A 114 7.56 -11.10 2.54
C CYS A 114 7.36 -12.55 3.02
N ASN A 115 6.18 -12.85 3.57
CA ASN A 115 5.83 -14.18 4.07
C ASN A 115 5.71 -15.26 2.97
N GLN A 116 5.63 -14.90 1.68
CA GLN A 116 5.75 -15.87 0.57
C GLN A 116 7.21 -16.25 0.25
N GLY A 117 8.19 -15.64 0.93
CA GLY A 117 9.61 -15.88 0.73
C GLY A 117 10.07 -15.49 -0.67
N VAL A 118 9.74 -14.26 -1.07
CA VAL A 118 10.18 -13.64 -2.33
C VAL A 118 11.57 -13.01 -2.18
N ASP A 119 12.35 -13.02 -3.27
CA ASP A 119 13.72 -12.49 -3.27
C ASP A 119 13.75 -10.97 -3.50
N LYS A 120 12.70 -10.44 -4.16
CA LYS A 120 12.52 -9.01 -4.44
C LYS A 120 11.05 -8.61 -4.39
N GLU A 121 10.79 -7.42 -3.85
CA GLU A 121 9.49 -6.76 -3.87
C GLU A 121 9.58 -5.50 -4.72
N VAL A 122 8.71 -5.39 -5.71
CA VAL A 122 8.61 -4.18 -6.55
C VAL A 122 7.17 -3.67 -6.48
N VAL A 123 7.02 -2.45 -5.97
CA VAL A 123 5.78 -1.69 -6.12
C VAL A 123 5.76 -1.18 -7.56
N VAL A 124 5.08 -1.92 -8.44
CA VAL A 124 5.12 -1.70 -9.89
C VAL A 124 4.11 -0.65 -10.35
N ALA A 125 4.56 0.19 -11.28
CA ALA A 125 3.81 0.48 -12.50
C ALA A 125 4.73 0.84 -13.69
N SER A 126 5.80 1.61 -13.45
CA SER A 126 6.41 2.44 -14.50
C SER A 126 7.43 1.76 -15.44
N GLU A 127 8.46 1.09 -14.94
CA GLU A 127 9.56 0.55 -15.79
C GLU A 127 9.07 -0.41 -16.87
N VAL A 128 8.13 -1.31 -16.53
CA VAL A 128 7.59 -2.31 -17.47
C VAL A 128 6.61 -1.69 -18.47
N ALA A 129 5.95 -0.59 -18.11
CA ALA A 129 5.03 0.15 -18.98
C ALA A 129 5.72 1.20 -19.86
N GLY A 130 7.03 1.43 -19.68
CA GLY A 130 7.77 2.49 -20.38
C GLY A 130 7.43 3.90 -19.89
N GLU A 131 6.84 4.03 -18.70
CA GLU A 131 6.42 5.32 -18.15
C GLU A 131 7.59 6.08 -17.52
N LYS A 132 7.50 7.41 -17.54
CA LYS A 132 8.51 8.28 -16.93
C LYS A 132 8.44 8.17 -15.41
N LEU A 133 9.54 7.70 -14.81
CA LEU A 133 9.73 7.63 -13.37
C LEU A 133 10.91 8.51 -12.94
N TRP A 134 10.90 8.94 -11.68
CA TRP A 134 12.02 9.68 -11.10
C TRP A 134 12.21 9.33 -9.63
N ARG A 135 13.37 8.75 -9.32
CA ARG A 135 13.69 8.26 -7.98
C ARG A 135 13.85 9.41 -7.00
N LEU A 136 13.01 9.42 -5.96
CA LEU A 136 13.10 10.39 -4.86
C LEU A 136 14.03 9.90 -3.73
N PRO A 137 14.74 10.82 -3.04
CA PRO A 137 15.65 10.46 -1.95
C PRO A 137 14.89 10.08 -0.67
N MET A 138 15.09 8.86 -0.18
CA MET A 138 14.60 8.40 1.14
C MET A 138 15.46 8.97 2.30
N LYS A 139 15.47 10.29 2.48
CA LYS A 139 16.28 10.97 3.51
C LYS A 139 15.70 10.72 4.91
N LYS A 140 16.49 10.09 5.79
CA LYS A 140 16.05 9.67 7.14
C LYS A 140 15.48 10.78 8.04
N SER A 141 15.85 12.05 7.83
CA SER A 141 15.34 13.18 8.62
C SER A 141 13.81 13.34 8.54
N TYR A 142 13.19 12.94 7.42
CA TYR A 142 11.72 12.96 7.29
C TYR A 142 11.02 11.88 8.15
N TRP A 143 11.76 10.95 8.77
CA TRP A 143 11.17 9.96 9.68
C TRP A 143 10.77 10.54 11.03
N GLU A 144 11.32 11.70 11.42
CA GLU A 144 11.02 12.32 12.72
C GLU A 144 9.56 12.76 12.83
N SER A 145 8.94 13.22 11.73
CA SER A 145 7.51 13.57 11.70
C SER A 145 6.57 12.36 11.65
N MET A 146 7.11 11.14 11.55
CA MET A 146 6.32 9.89 11.50
C MET A 146 6.20 9.17 12.86
N LYS A 147 6.82 9.70 13.93
CA LYS A 147 6.81 9.10 15.28
C LYS A 147 5.71 9.73 16.16
N PRO A 148 4.65 8.99 16.53
CA PRO A 148 3.70 9.43 17.55
C PRO A 148 4.23 9.15 18.96
N GLY A 149 3.54 9.69 19.97
CA GLY A 149 3.78 9.36 21.38
C GLY A 149 3.06 8.11 21.89
N VAL A 150 2.25 7.42 21.07
CA VAL A 150 1.30 6.37 21.50
C VAL A 150 1.31 5.08 20.67
N ALA A 151 2.15 4.98 19.64
CA ALA A 151 2.26 3.82 18.73
C ALA A 151 3.64 3.81 18.05
N ASP A 152 3.91 2.83 17.18
CA ASP A 152 5.20 2.75 16.47
C ASP A 152 5.34 3.83 15.37
N MET A 153 4.25 4.20 14.69
CA MET A 153 4.23 5.24 13.66
C MET A 153 2.84 5.86 13.44
N VAL A 154 2.78 7.03 12.79
CA VAL A 154 1.57 7.58 12.17
C VAL A 154 1.54 7.23 10.67
N ASN A 155 0.35 7.25 10.03
CA ASN A 155 0.27 7.02 8.59
C ASN A 155 0.60 8.27 7.73
N THR A 156 0.57 9.49 8.28
CA THR A 156 0.90 10.74 7.56
C THR A 156 1.88 11.64 8.32
N GLY A 157 2.97 12.06 7.68
CA GLY A 157 4.05 12.85 8.29
C GLY A 157 3.99 14.37 8.09
N GLY A 158 2.82 14.90 7.71
CA GLY A 158 2.59 16.30 7.37
C GLY A 158 2.70 16.62 5.87
N ARG A 159 2.48 17.89 5.51
CA ARG A 159 2.34 18.35 4.11
C ARG A 159 3.67 18.39 3.33
N GLN A 160 4.80 18.59 4.01
CA GLN A 160 6.10 18.72 3.35
C GLN A 160 6.77 17.35 3.18
N GLY A 161 7.06 16.97 1.93
CA GLY A 161 7.74 15.71 1.63
C GLY A 161 6.85 14.45 1.74
N GLY A 162 5.53 14.58 1.59
CA GLY A 162 4.55 13.49 1.76
C GLY A 162 4.92 12.18 1.05
N SER A 163 5.41 12.25 -0.19
CA SER A 163 5.87 11.07 -0.96
C SER A 163 7.10 10.38 -0.33
N ILE A 164 8.01 11.14 0.29
CA ILE A 164 9.19 10.62 0.98
C ILE A 164 8.78 10.00 2.33
N THR A 165 7.85 10.62 3.07
CA THR A 165 7.33 10.04 4.32
C THR A 165 6.53 8.76 4.08
N ALA A 166 5.72 8.70 3.02
CA ALA A 166 5.00 7.49 2.62
C ALA A 166 5.97 6.36 2.19
N ALA A 167 7.00 6.68 1.43
CA ALA A 167 8.09 5.75 1.10
C ALA A 167 8.80 5.20 2.35
N LEU A 168 9.12 6.06 3.32
CA LEU A 168 9.74 5.66 4.59
C LEU A 168 8.81 4.82 5.48
N PHE A 169 7.49 5.07 5.43
CA PHE A 169 6.47 4.26 6.11
C PHE A 169 6.40 2.84 5.56
N LEU A 170 6.24 2.69 4.24
CA LEU A 170 6.21 1.37 3.59
C LEU A 170 7.51 0.59 3.85
N LYS A 171 8.65 1.29 3.92
CA LYS A 171 9.94 0.70 4.26
C LYS A 171 10.01 0.07 5.66
N GLN A 172 9.15 0.46 6.60
CA GLN A 172 9.09 -0.20 7.91
C GLN A 172 8.42 -1.59 7.87
N LEU A 173 7.74 -1.91 6.77
CA LEU A 173 6.81 -3.03 6.67
C LEU A 173 7.21 -4.08 5.63
N SER A 174 8.31 -3.82 4.89
CA SER A 174 8.86 -4.69 3.86
C SER A 174 10.28 -5.15 4.24
N CYS A 175 10.64 -6.36 3.83
CA CYS A 175 11.99 -6.91 3.98
C CYS A 175 12.98 -6.39 2.92
N PHE A 176 12.52 -6.02 1.72
CA PHE A 176 13.39 -5.78 0.56
C PHE A 176 13.01 -4.54 -0.27
N LEU A 177 12.26 -3.59 0.29
CA LEU A 177 11.61 -2.52 -0.47
C LEU A 177 12.57 -1.71 -1.37
N GLN A 178 12.39 -1.87 -2.67
CA GLN A 178 13.08 -1.11 -3.69
C GLN A 178 12.06 -0.22 -4.42
N ILE A 179 11.92 1.02 -3.94
CA ILE A 179 11.14 2.06 -4.62
C ILE A 179 12.02 2.65 -5.73
N ILE A 180 11.50 2.58 -6.96
CA ILE A 180 12.09 3.10 -8.19
C ILE A 180 11.51 4.48 -8.51
#